data_AF-A0A1V5CGS2-F1
#
_entry.id   AF-A0A1V5CGS2-F1
#
_cell.length_a   1.000
_cell.length_b   1.000
_cell.length_c   1.000
_cell.angle_alpha   90.00
_cell.angle_beta   90.00
_cell.angle_gamma   90.00
#
_symmetry.space_group_name_H-M   'P 1'
#
loop_
_entity.id
_entity.type
_entity.pdbx_description
1 polymer ?
#
loop_
_entity_poly.entity_id
_entity_poly.type
_entity_poly.pdbx_seq_one_letter_code
_entity_poly.pdbx_strand_id
1 'polypeptide(L)'
;MEIMLEPDLSHCIETVAKREYERVLSLLLKGRDEDKSLENELELLRLFLESADFGSLRSRCDEFLLAGKQVRVRLKLIERAPGYDVEMD
;
A
#
# COMPACT_ATOMS: atom_id res chain seq x y z
N MET A 1 -1.99 -11.91 4.64
CA MET A 1 -1.82 -11.43 3.25
C MET A 1 -0.91 -10.23 3.25
N GLU A 2 -0.17 -9.99 2.15
CA GLU A 2 0.74 -8.87 2.01
C GLU A 2 0.69 -8.24 0.62
N ILE A 3 1.05 -6.96 0.54
CA ILE A 3 1.13 -6.16 -0.69
C ILE A 3 2.47 -5.43 -0.69
N MET A 4 3.13 -5.36 -1.84
CA MET A 4 4.35 -4.58 -2.04
C MET A 4 4.03 -3.31 -2.81
N LEU A 5 4.42 -2.16 -2.27
CA LEU A 5 4.29 -0.86 -2.92
C LEU A 5 5.69 -0.28 -3.16
N GLU A 6 5.92 0.25 -4.36
CA GLU A 6 7.23 0.79 -4.77
C GLU A 6 7.10 2.29 -5.06
N PRO A 7 7.35 3.16 -4.06
CA PRO A 7 7.41 4.60 -4.31
C PRO A 7 8.66 4.97 -5.11
N ASP A 8 8.57 6.09 -5.83
CA ASP A 8 9.65 6.68 -6.59
C ASP A 8 9.68 8.22 -6.38
N LEU A 9 10.68 8.90 -6.95
CA LEU A 9 10.83 10.35 -6.80
C LEU A 9 9.66 11.18 -7.39
N SER A 10 8.85 10.59 -8.27
CA SER A 10 7.66 11.20 -8.88
C SER A 10 6.36 10.79 -8.17
N HIS A 11 6.35 9.65 -7.48
CA HIS A 11 5.18 9.06 -6.86
C HIS A 11 5.48 8.63 -5.43
N CYS A 12 5.04 9.44 -4.47
CA CYS A 12 5.15 9.09 -3.07
C CYS A 12 4.30 7.85 -2.73
N ILE A 13 4.58 7.22 -1.59
CA ILE A 13 3.90 6.03 -1.11
C ILE A 13 2.37 6.17 -1.04
N GLU A 14 1.85 7.36 -0.69
CA GLU A 14 0.42 7.64 -0.71
C GLU A 14 -0.17 7.54 -2.12
N THR A 15 0.53 8.09 -3.12
CA THR A 15 0.09 8.06 -4.53
C THR A 15 0.10 6.64 -5.06
N VAL A 16 1.15 5.87 -4.75
CA VAL A 16 1.25 4.47 -5.16
C VAL A 16 0.14 3.64 -4.52
N ALA A 17 -0.11 3.81 -3.21
CA ALA A 17 -1.19 3.13 -2.51
C ALA A 17 -2.59 3.46 -3.08
N LYS A 18 -2.87 4.73 -3.41
CA LYS A 18 -4.15 5.14 -4.02
C LYS A 18 -4.36 4.50 -5.39
N ARG A 19 -3.32 4.49 -6.24
CA ARG A 19 -3.38 3.84 -7.55
C ARG A 19 -3.65 2.35 -7.42
N GLU A 20 -3.00 1.70 -6.46
CA GLU A 20 -3.22 0.27 -6.22
C GLU A 20 -4.63 0.00 -5.71
N TYR A 21 -5.13 0.83 -4.80
CA TYR A 21 -6.52 0.76 -4.32
C TYR A 21 -7.53 0.89 -5.47
N GLU A 22 -7.36 1.88 -6.34
CA GLU A 22 -8.22 2.08 -7.51
C GLU A 22 -8.13 0.90 -8.50
N ARG A 23 -6.93 0.33 -8.70
CA ARG A 23 -6.72 -0.86 -9.53
C ARG A 23 -7.52 -2.05 -8.99
N VAL A 24 -7.36 -2.35 -7.71
CA VAL A 24 -8.04 -3.48 -7.03
C VAL A 24 -9.56 -3.28 -7.04
N LEU A 25 -10.03 -2.07 -6.72
CA LEU A 25 -11.45 -1.72 -6.78
C LEU A 25 -12.02 -1.94 -8.18
N SER A 26 -11.30 -1.50 -9.22
CA SER A 26 -11.72 -1.70 -10.60
C SER A 26 -11.83 -3.18 -10.98
N LEU A 27 -10.94 -4.03 -10.47
CA LEU A 27 -10.99 -5.47 -10.70
C LEU A 27 -12.19 -6.12 -10.01
N LEU A 28 -12.45 -5.78 -8.74
CA LEU A 28 -13.62 -6.25 -8.01
C LEU A 28 -14.93 -5.88 -8.71
N LEU A 29 -15.06 -4.63 -9.17
CA LEU A 29 -16.25 -4.16 -9.88
C LEU A 29 -16.46 -4.83 -11.26
N LYS A 30 -15.40 -5.34 -11.89
CA LYS A 30 -15.46 -6.05 -13.18
C LYS A 30 -15.64 -7.56 -13.02
N GLY A 31 -15.35 -8.10 -11.83
CA GLY A 31 -15.50 -9.52 -11.52
C GLY A 31 -16.96 -9.97 -11.54
N ARG A 32 -17.18 -11.25 -11.84
CA ARG A 32 -18.52 -11.87 -11.76
C ARG A 32 -18.77 -12.61 -10.45
N ASP A 33 -17.71 -12.96 -9.71
CA ASP A 33 -17.75 -13.72 -8.47
C ASP A 33 -16.93 -13.02 -7.37
N GLU A 34 -17.21 -13.37 -6.11
CA GLU A 34 -16.48 -12.88 -4.93
C GLU A 34 -15.01 -13.35 -4.95
N ASP A 35 -14.09 -12.43 -5.22
CA ASP A 35 -12.65 -12.67 -5.07
C ASP A 35 -12.19 -12.17 -3.69
N LYS A 36 -12.23 -13.08 -2.72
CA LYS A 36 -11.78 -12.81 -1.35
C LYS A 36 -10.34 -12.31 -1.27
N SER A 37 -9.48 -12.63 -2.24
CA SER A 37 -8.12 -12.11 -2.24
C SER A 37 -8.14 -10.61 -2.53
N LEU A 38 -8.85 -10.20 -3.58
CA LEU A 38 -9.00 -8.78 -3.94
C LEU A 38 -9.74 -7.99 -2.85
N GLU A 39 -10.75 -8.57 -2.20
CA GLU A 39 -11.45 -7.93 -1.08
C GLU A 39 -10.52 -7.65 0.10
N ASN A 40 -9.71 -8.64 0.50
CA ASN A 40 -8.73 -8.45 1.56
C ASN A 40 -7.63 -7.44 1.15
N GLU A 41 -7.31 -7.35 -0.14
CA GLU A 41 -6.28 -6.44 -0.68
C GLU A 41 -6.80 -5.01 -0.60
N LEU A 42 -8.06 -4.82 -1.01
CA LEU A 42 -8.77 -3.57 -0.94
C LEU A 42 -8.89 -3.06 0.51
N GLU A 43 -9.26 -3.94 1.45
CA GLU A 43 -9.38 -3.58 2.86
C GLU A 43 -8.02 -3.21 3.48
N LEU A 44 -6.95 -3.96 3.14
CA LEU A 44 -5.60 -3.63 3.60
C LEU A 44 -5.14 -2.25 3.09
N LEU A 45 -5.35 -1.97 1.80
CA LEU A 45 -5.05 -0.66 1.20
C LEU A 45 -5.90 0.45 1.81
N ARG A 46 -7.18 0.20 2.07
CA ARG A 46 -8.09 1.15 2.71
C ARG A 46 -7.63 1.53 4.10
N LEU A 47 -7.33 0.54 4.96
CA LEU A 47 -6.83 0.79 6.31
C LEU A 47 -5.54 1.62 6.28
N PHE A 48 -4.62 1.27 5.36
CA PHE A 48 -3.39 2.04 5.15
C PHE A 48 -3.67 3.49 4.75
N LEU A 49 -4.55 3.71 3.77
CA LEU A 49 -4.93 5.06 3.32
C LEU A 49 -5.66 5.88 4.39
N GLU A 50 -6.44 5.25 5.27
CA GLU A 50 -7.21 5.94 6.30
C GLU A 50 -6.39 6.31 7.54
N SER A 51 -5.29 5.60 7.83
CA SER A 51 -4.60 5.74 9.14
C SER A 51 -3.08 5.91 9.09
N ALA A 52 -2.45 5.81 7.92
CA ALA A 52 -1.00 5.98 7.82
C ALA A 52 -0.58 7.45 7.99
N ASP A 53 0.52 7.65 8.72
CA ASP A 53 1.24 8.92 8.72
C ASP A 53 2.08 9.04 7.44
N PHE A 54 1.46 9.53 6.37
CA PHE A 54 2.11 9.73 5.08
C PHE A 54 3.22 10.79 5.11
N GLY A 55 3.20 11.73 6.05
CA GLY A 55 4.28 12.71 6.22
C GLY A 55 5.58 12.03 6.65
N SER A 56 5.48 11.18 7.68
CA SER A 56 6.61 10.38 8.17
C SER A 56 7.06 9.34 7.14
N LEU A 57 6.13 8.63 6.50
CA LEU A 57 6.48 7.60 5.52
C LEU A 57 7.14 8.18 4.27
N ARG A 58 6.63 9.30 3.75
CA ARG A 58 7.24 9.99 2.61
C ARG A 58 8.65 10.44 2.94
N SER A 59 8.85 11.09 4.09
CA SER A 59 10.16 11.59 4.50
C SER A 59 11.20 10.47 4.56
N ARG A 60 10.81 9.30 5.10
CA ARG A 60 11.65 8.10 5.12
C ARG A 60 11.94 7.58 3.72
N CYS A 61 10.93 7.48 2.84
CA CYS A 61 11.14 7.06 1.44
C CYS A 61 12.14 7.99 0.74
N ASP A 62 11.92 9.30 0.85
CA ASP A 62 12.71 10.33 0.17
C ASP A 62 14.19 10.26 0.59
N GLU A 63 14.50 9.95 1.86
CA GLU A 63 15.88 9.75 2.33
C GLU A 63 16.63 8.66 1.53
N PHE A 64 16.02 7.50 1.34
CA PHE A 64 16.62 6.40 0.59
C PHE A 64 16.61 6.67 -0.93
N LEU A 65 15.51 7.20 -1.47
CA LEU A 65 15.38 7.50 -2.89
C LEU A 65 16.40 8.57 -3.34
N LEU A 66 16.61 9.62 -2.55
CA LEU A 66 17.61 10.65 -2.82
C LEU A 66 19.05 10.13 -2.71
N ALA A 67 19.28 9.07 -1.94
CA ALA A 67 20.54 8.34 -1.91
C ALA A 67 20.74 7.39 -3.11
N GLY A 68 19.82 7.42 -4.09
CA GLY A 68 19.87 6.56 -5.28
C GLY A 68 19.50 5.10 -5.01
N LYS A 69 18.86 4.81 -3.88
CA LYS A 69 18.40 3.46 -3.53
C LYS A 69 16.96 3.26 -3.98
N GLN A 70 16.60 2.01 -4.28
CA GLN A 70 15.21 1.62 -4.42
C GLN A 70 14.58 1.49 -3.03
N VAL A 71 13.30 1.82 -2.93
CA VAL A 71 12.51 1.63 -1.71
C VAL A 71 11.36 0.71 -2.03
N ARG A 72 11.17 -0.30 -1.20
CA ARG A 72 9.97 -1.14 -1.23
C ARG A 72 9.27 -1.07 0.10
N VAL A 73 7.95 -0.93 0.07
CA VAL A 73 7.09 -0.82 1.24
C VAL A 73 6.17 -2.02 1.27
N ARG A 74 6.36 -2.88 2.28
CA ARG A 74 5.53 -4.06 2.48
C ARG A 74 4.40 -3.75 3.46
N LEU A 75 3.16 -3.91 3.00
CA LEU A 75 1.96 -3.86 3.82
C LEU A 75 1.54 -5.29 4.19
N LYS A 76 1.28 -5.56 5.47
CA LYS A 76 0.77 -6.86 5.94
C LYS A 76 -0.49 -6.67 6.76
N LEU A 77 -1.49 -7.52 6.55
CA LEU A 77 -2.66 -7.57 7.42
C LEU A 77 -2.30 -8.21 8.76
N ILE A 78 -2.69 -7.60 9.87
CA ILE A 78 -2.47 -8.13 11.21
C ILE A 78 -3.59 -9.12 11.55
N GLU A 79 -3.26 -10.40 11.80
CA GLU A 79 -4.26 -11.46 12.03
C GLU A 79 -5.17 -11.26 13.24
N ARG A 80 -4.81 -10.35 14.16
CA ARG A 80 -5.52 -10.14 15.44
C ARG A 80 -6.20 -8.78 15.58
N ALA A 81 -6.13 -7.89 14.60
CA ALA A 81 -6.73 -6.55 14.65
C ALA A 81 -7.04 -6.01 13.25
N PRO A 82 -8.01 -5.10 13.09
CA PRO A 82 -8.18 -4.35 11.84
C PRO A 82 -7.01 -3.35 11.72
N GLY A 83 -5.87 -3.83 11.23
CA GLY A 83 -4.64 -3.06 11.18
C GLY A 83 -3.66 -3.64 10.18
N TYR A 84 -2.62 -2.86 9.92
CA TYR A 84 -1.54 -3.24 9.03
C TYR A 84 -0.18 -2.94 9.64
N ASP A 85 0.83 -3.66 9.18
CA ASP A 85 2.23 -3.36 9.44
C ASP A 85 2.92 -2.86 8.17
N VAL A 86 3.88 -1.95 8.35
CA VAL A 86 4.71 -1.37 7.30
C VAL A 86 6.17 -1.74 7.52
N GLU A 87 6.76 -2.48 6.59
CA GLU A 87 8.21 -2.74 6.53
C GLU A 87 8.81 -2.03 5.30
N MET A 88 10.02 -1.49 5.42
CA MET A 88 10.73 -0.83 4.33
C MET A 88 12.11 -1.46 4.14
N ASP A 89 12.44 -1.85 2.91
CA ASP A 89 13.74 -2.43 2.50
C ASP A 89 14.38 -1.68 1.33
#